data_AF-A0A497G969-F1
#
_entry.id   AF-A0A497G969-F1
#
_cell.length_a   1.000
_cell.length_b   1.000
_cell.length_c   1.000
_cell.angle_alpha   90.00
_cell.angle_beta   90.00
_cell.angle_gamma   90.00
#
_symmetry.space_group_name_H-M   'P 1'
#
loop_
_entity.id
_entity.type
_entity.pdbx_description
1 polymer ?
#
loop_
_entity_poly.entity_id
_entity_poly.type
_entity_poly.pdbx_seq_one_letter_code
_entity_poly.pdbx_strand_id
1 'polypeptide(L)'
;MLSKLKTWIRSETDAVPLALMFVTAPLMPLTTLRELRRLRKYRYLPDPEELLSKRPEGLEGFSDKMKRVLRTALLAQRTGSRRVFEQEMEELLARTATELELADYNVTQLYQLGSLFTSVIPVTVVSVLIFTSLASATSVLLGCAAITLVLGVTIAFGIYPRELAVPAPPLKSLIAAFPIPIIYLILYILGGRGVGVENPLLLSVATGSALLSLVHWMWVKRVSSAYREARELVRRAGTASYNVYAALGIENPEYLLDDKWTGIAGAAAASLYMLCLYGGEKLADSLQRLEAYVGEYLDAFVRLREKTRTMMFYALLEASVVSVMYAILVACLYFMSGDVMGGGLEGFEVPTHQMIEEFARTLDPVLLLNALGLAATTAASREGNPALLTLYLPMIAATMWAGYKLGLVMAPQLLGGGV
;
A
#
# COMPACT_ATOMS: atom_id res chain seq x y z
N MET A 1 5.62 16.44 18.03
CA MET A 1 5.18 15.04 17.80
C MET A 1 5.27 14.62 16.34
N LEU A 2 4.70 15.38 15.39
CA LEU A 2 4.77 15.08 13.95
C LEU A 2 6.20 14.94 13.38
N SER A 3 7.14 15.77 13.81
CA SER A 3 8.55 15.66 13.39
C SER A 3 9.20 14.35 13.88
N LYS A 4 8.99 13.99 15.15
CA LYS A 4 9.46 12.70 15.72
C LYS A 4 8.84 11.50 15.00
N LEU A 5 7.54 11.55 14.68
CA LEU A 5 6.87 10.49 13.92
C LEU A 5 7.45 10.35 12.50
N LYS A 6 7.68 11.48 11.81
CA LYS A 6 8.30 11.48 10.47
C LYS A 6 9.71 10.90 10.50
N THR A 7 10.51 11.25 11.50
CA THR A 7 11.86 10.70 11.69
C THR A 7 11.79 9.20 12.00
N TRP A 8 10.84 8.77 12.82
CA TRP A 8 10.63 7.36 13.14
C TRP A 8 10.28 6.54 11.89
N ILE A 9 9.29 6.99 11.11
CA ILE A 9 8.87 6.33 9.86
C ILE A 9 10.04 6.22 8.88
N ARG A 10 10.76 7.32 8.68
CA ARG A 10 11.93 7.36 7.79
C ARG A 10 13.06 6.47 8.30
N SER A 11 13.27 6.40 9.61
CA SER A 11 14.29 5.54 10.18
C SER A 11 13.96 4.06 10.05
N GLU A 12 12.67 3.70 10.09
CA GLU A 12 12.24 2.32 9.90
C GLU A 12 12.47 1.87 8.46
N THR A 13 12.10 2.70 7.47
CA THR A 13 12.32 2.39 6.04
C THR A 13 13.81 2.26 5.69
N ASP A 14 14.65 3.05 6.34
CA ASP A 14 16.05 3.24 5.98
C ASP A 14 17.00 2.29 6.74
N ALA A 15 16.53 1.59 7.78
CA ALA A 15 17.37 0.75 8.65
C ALA A 15 18.02 -0.41 7.89
N VAL A 16 17.23 -1.17 7.13
CA VAL A 16 17.71 -2.32 6.34
C VAL A 16 18.58 -1.85 5.16
N PRO A 17 18.17 -0.85 4.34
CA PRO A 17 19.05 -0.23 3.35
C PRO A 17 20.41 0.20 3.89
N LEU A 18 20.45 0.85 5.06
CA LEU A 18 21.69 1.30 5.68
C LEU A 18 22.54 0.15 6.20
N ALA A 19 21.92 -0.87 6.82
CA ALA A 19 22.59 -2.08 7.25
C ALA A 19 23.28 -2.79 6.07
N LEU A 20 22.58 -2.95 4.95
CA LEU A 20 23.13 -3.50 3.71
C LEU A 20 24.37 -2.70 3.27
N MET A 21 24.29 -1.37 3.27
CA MET A 21 25.43 -0.51 2.93
C MET A 21 26.62 -0.70 3.88
N PHE A 22 26.38 -0.84 5.19
CA PHE A 22 27.47 -1.07 6.15
C PHE A 22 28.12 -2.45 6.01
N VAL A 23 27.34 -3.49 5.67
CA VAL A 23 27.86 -4.85 5.47
C VAL A 23 28.65 -4.96 4.17
N THR A 24 28.25 -4.23 3.13
CA THR A 24 28.82 -4.35 1.78
C THR A 24 29.92 -3.34 1.50
N ALA A 25 29.87 -2.13 2.08
CA ALA A 25 30.89 -1.10 1.82
C ALA A 25 32.26 -1.52 2.39
N PRO A 26 33.38 -1.27 1.70
CA PRO A 26 34.71 -1.69 2.17
C PRO A 26 35.21 -0.91 3.39
N LEU A 27 34.58 0.24 3.70
CA LEU A 27 34.89 1.10 4.84
C LEU A 27 34.22 0.61 6.14
N MET A 28 34.70 1.10 7.29
CA MET A 28 34.05 0.88 8.60
C MET A 28 32.66 1.55 8.65
N PRO A 29 31.69 1.03 9.42
CA PRO A 29 30.30 1.52 9.38
C PRO A 29 30.14 3.04 9.59
N LEU A 30 30.87 3.64 10.53
CA LEU A 30 30.78 5.07 10.80
C LEU A 30 31.48 5.94 9.73
N THR A 31 32.55 5.44 9.09
CA THR A 31 33.18 6.14 7.97
C THR A 31 32.32 6.03 6.71
N THR A 32 31.66 4.89 6.49
CA THR A 32 30.63 4.73 5.46
C THR A 32 29.49 5.73 5.67
N LEU A 33 29.00 5.90 6.91
CA LEU A 33 27.96 6.89 7.22
C LEU A 33 28.41 8.33 6.89
N ARG A 34 29.67 8.67 7.21
CA ARG A 34 30.25 9.97 6.89
C ARG A 34 30.26 10.25 5.38
N GLU A 35 30.67 9.27 4.59
CA GLU A 35 30.69 9.39 3.12
C GLU A 35 29.28 9.46 2.53
N LEU A 36 28.35 8.64 3.01
CA LEU A 36 26.94 8.72 2.59
C LEU A 36 26.35 10.12 2.84
N ARG A 37 26.68 10.73 4.00
CA ARG A 37 26.28 12.11 4.31
C ARG A 37 26.93 13.15 3.39
N ARG A 38 28.19 12.97 3.00
CA ARG A 38 28.88 13.81 2.00
C ARG A 38 28.18 13.74 0.64
N LEU A 39 27.76 12.55 0.23
CA LEU A 39 26.93 12.30 -0.96
C LEU A 39 25.48 12.78 -0.82
N ARG A 40 25.16 13.56 0.22
CA ARG A 40 23.83 14.10 0.53
C ARG A 40 22.76 13.04 0.86
N LYS A 41 23.11 11.77 0.99
CA LYS A 41 22.23 10.69 1.48
C LYS A 41 22.23 10.68 3.02
N TYR A 42 21.12 10.28 3.64
CA TYR A 42 21.00 10.13 5.11
C TYR A 42 21.36 11.35 5.99
N ARG A 43 21.22 12.59 5.49
CA ARG A 43 21.49 13.82 6.26
C ARG A 43 20.71 13.99 7.56
N TYR A 44 19.60 13.25 7.73
CA TYR A 44 18.77 13.30 8.92
C TYR A 44 19.32 12.47 10.10
N LEU A 45 20.29 11.57 9.83
CA LEU A 45 20.95 10.80 10.88
C LEU A 45 21.98 11.68 11.62
N PRO A 46 22.22 11.45 12.93
CA PRO A 46 23.19 12.24 13.69
C PRO A 46 24.61 12.06 13.14
N ASP A 47 25.50 13.03 13.40
CA ASP A 47 26.88 12.91 12.91
C ASP A 47 27.62 11.76 13.61
N PRO A 48 28.56 11.08 12.92
CA PRO A 48 29.34 10.01 13.55
C PRO A 48 30.05 10.45 14.84
N GLU A 49 30.51 11.71 14.87
CA GLU A 49 31.17 12.33 16.03
C GLU A 49 30.17 12.62 17.18
N GLU A 50 28.92 12.96 16.85
CA GLU A 50 27.84 13.13 17.82
C GLU A 50 27.37 11.78 18.39
N LEU A 51 27.32 10.73 17.57
CA LEU A 51 26.97 9.37 17.99
C LEU A 51 28.01 8.78 18.96
N LEU A 52 29.28 9.19 18.83
CA LEU A 52 30.36 8.79 19.73
C LEU A 52 30.31 9.51 21.08
N SER A 53 29.81 10.75 21.11
CA SER A 53 29.83 11.63 22.30
C SER A 53 28.54 11.62 23.13
N LYS A 54 27.34 11.60 22.53
CA LYS A 54 26.04 11.79 23.22
C LYS A 54 25.28 10.50 23.58
N ARG A 55 25.94 9.36 23.79
CA ARG A 55 25.25 8.08 24.06
C ARG A 55 24.32 8.17 25.29
N PRO A 56 23.08 7.64 25.28
CA PRO A 56 22.19 7.20 24.18
C PRO A 56 21.05 8.22 23.88
N GLU A 57 21.11 9.43 24.44
CA GLU A 57 20.07 10.47 24.35
C GLU A 57 19.87 10.97 22.92
N GLY A 58 20.92 10.94 22.09
CA GLY A 58 20.85 11.34 20.67
C GLY A 58 20.03 10.40 19.77
N LEU A 59 19.52 9.28 20.30
CA LEU A 59 18.74 8.28 19.54
C LEU A 59 17.23 8.31 19.86
N GLU A 60 16.76 9.31 20.63
CA GLU A 60 15.34 9.47 20.90
C GLU A 60 14.55 9.80 19.61
N GLY A 61 13.50 9.01 19.35
CA GLY A 61 12.62 9.20 18.19
C GLY A 61 12.98 8.39 16.94
N PHE A 62 14.12 7.67 16.94
CA PHE A 62 14.41 6.67 15.91
C PHE A 62 13.67 5.35 16.18
N SER A 63 13.48 4.55 15.14
CA SER A 63 12.91 3.21 15.27
C SER A 63 13.88 2.23 15.92
N ASP A 64 13.33 1.15 16.48
CA ASP A 64 14.15 0.19 17.22
C ASP A 64 15.09 -0.59 16.29
N LYS A 65 14.67 -0.86 15.05
CA LYS A 65 15.56 -1.39 14.00
C LYS A 65 16.74 -0.46 13.74
N MET A 66 16.50 0.83 13.52
CA MET A 66 17.57 1.81 13.28
C MET A 66 18.49 1.98 14.50
N LYS A 67 17.93 2.03 15.71
CA LYS A 67 18.73 2.08 16.94
C LYS A 67 19.66 0.88 17.05
N ARG A 68 19.18 -0.32 16.71
CA ARG A 68 20.00 -1.54 16.71
C ARG A 68 21.15 -1.40 15.71
N VAL A 69 20.87 -1.05 14.46
CA VAL A 69 21.90 -0.85 13.42
C VAL A 69 22.98 0.16 13.85
N LEU A 70 22.58 1.32 14.38
CA LEU A 70 23.52 2.37 14.83
C LEU A 70 24.33 1.95 16.06
N ARG A 71 23.71 1.23 17.02
CA ARG A 71 24.42 0.70 18.19
C ARG A 71 25.44 -0.35 17.78
N THR A 72 25.10 -1.25 16.87
CA THR A 72 26.03 -2.27 16.35
C THR A 72 27.16 -1.62 15.55
N ALA A 73 26.87 -0.60 14.72
CA ALA A 73 27.90 0.17 14.01
C ALA A 73 28.88 0.84 14.98
N LEU A 74 28.37 1.42 16.07
CA LEU A 74 29.17 2.00 17.14
C LEU A 74 30.01 0.97 17.90
N LEU A 75 29.49 -0.25 18.11
CA LEU A 75 30.24 -1.33 18.75
C LEU A 75 31.39 -1.79 17.85
N ALA A 76 31.15 -1.98 16.56
CA ALA A 76 32.18 -2.39 15.62
C ALA A 76 33.29 -1.35 15.44
N GLN A 77 32.97 -0.06 15.48
CA GLN A 77 34.00 0.98 15.51
C GLN A 77 34.88 0.88 16.76
N ARG A 78 34.28 0.59 17.93
CA ARG A 78 35.01 0.52 19.20
C ARG A 78 35.87 -0.73 19.32
N THR A 79 35.37 -1.87 18.83
CA THR A 79 36.11 -3.13 18.88
C THR A 79 37.15 -3.24 17.76
N GLY A 80 37.09 -2.35 16.76
CA GLY A 80 37.91 -2.43 15.54
C GLY A 80 37.63 -3.68 14.71
N SER A 81 36.59 -4.45 15.06
CA SER A 81 36.27 -5.73 14.43
C SER A 81 34.95 -5.63 13.68
N ARG A 82 35.05 -5.73 12.36
CA ARG A 82 33.91 -5.78 11.45
C ARG A 82 33.08 -7.06 11.61
N ARG A 83 33.70 -8.16 12.05
CA ARG A 83 33.07 -9.47 12.21
C ARG A 83 31.84 -9.44 13.14
N VAL A 84 31.91 -8.64 14.20
CA VAL A 84 30.80 -8.46 15.16
C VAL A 84 29.60 -7.78 14.49
N PHE A 85 29.87 -6.83 13.60
CA PHE A 85 28.82 -6.17 12.82
C PHE A 85 28.24 -7.11 11.76
N GLU A 86 29.10 -7.85 11.06
CA GLU A 86 28.67 -8.81 10.03
C GLU A 86 27.72 -9.85 10.61
N GLN A 87 28.04 -10.47 11.75
CA GLN A 87 27.18 -11.47 12.41
C GLN A 87 25.82 -10.89 12.84
N GLU A 88 25.82 -9.74 13.52
CA GLU A 88 24.57 -9.10 13.97
C GLU A 88 23.71 -8.63 12.81
N MET A 89 24.31 -8.22 11.69
CA MET A 89 23.57 -7.82 10.50
C MET A 89 23.08 -9.03 9.70
N GLU A 90 23.84 -10.11 9.60
CA GLU A 90 23.36 -11.39 9.05
C GLU A 90 22.12 -11.86 9.82
N GLU A 91 22.14 -11.79 11.15
CA GLU A 91 20.98 -12.12 11.98
C GLU A 91 19.80 -11.16 11.76
N LEU A 92 20.06 -9.85 11.63
CA LEU A 92 19.02 -8.85 11.36
C LEU A 92 18.37 -9.08 10.00
N LEU A 93 19.17 -9.33 8.97
CA LEU A 93 18.71 -9.62 7.60
C LEU A 93 17.93 -10.93 7.56
N ALA A 94 18.41 -11.99 8.22
CA ALA A 94 17.69 -13.26 8.34
C ALA A 94 16.33 -13.09 9.05
N ARG A 95 16.29 -12.32 10.15
CA ARG A 95 15.04 -11.98 10.82
C ARG A 95 14.09 -11.20 9.91
N THR A 96 14.59 -10.24 9.12
CA THR A 96 13.76 -9.49 8.16
C THR A 96 13.22 -10.40 7.06
N ALA A 97 14.00 -11.39 6.60
CA ALA A 97 13.50 -12.41 5.68
C ALA A 97 12.36 -13.24 6.30
N THR A 98 12.48 -13.65 7.56
CA THR A 98 11.40 -14.32 8.30
C THR A 98 10.19 -13.40 8.52
N GLU A 99 10.41 -12.13 8.85
CA GLU A 99 9.33 -11.13 8.96
C GLU A 99 8.57 -10.97 7.65
N LEU A 100 9.26 -11.08 6.51
CA LEU A 100 8.66 -11.00 5.19
C LEU A 100 7.80 -12.22 4.86
N GLU A 101 8.23 -13.43 5.27
CA GLU A 101 7.40 -14.63 5.17
C GLU A 101 6.15 -14.54 6.06
N LEU A 102 6.29 -13.99 7.28
CA LEU A 102 5.16 -13.77 8.18
C LEU A 102 4.23 -12.64 7.71
N ALA A 103 4.77 -11.63 7.03
CA ALA A 103 3.99 -10.53 6.48
C ALA A 103 2.95 -11.02 5.48
N ASP A 104 3.26 -12.05 4.69
CA ASP A 104 2.33 -12.68 3.74
C ASP A 104 1.09 -13.27 4.46
N TYR A 105 1.30 -13.99 5.55
CA TYR A 105 0.21 -14.52 6.38
C TYR A 105 -0.64 -13.39 6.98
N ASN A 106 0.02 -12.39 7.56
CA ASN A 106 -0.65 -11.27 8.21
C ASN A 106 -1.44 -10.40 7.21
N VAL A 107 -0.90 -10.15 6.02
CA VAL A 107 -1.58 -9.45 4.93
C VAL A 107 -2.85 -10.20 4.52
N THR A 108 -2.79 -11.52 4.41
CA THR A 108 -3.96 -12.35 4.09
C THR A 108 -5.03 -12.27 5.18
N GLN A 109 -4.66 -12.38 6.45
CA GLN A 109 -5.62 -12.29 7.57
C GLN A 109 -6.30 -10.92 7.64
N LEU A 110 -5.55 -9.84 7.44
CA LEU A 110 -6.10 -8.49 7.46
C LEU A 110 -7.02 -8.24 6.26
N TYR A 111 -6.68 -8.78 5.10
CA TYR A 111 -7.57 -8.73 3.94
C TYR A 111 -8.90 -9.42 4.25
N GLN A 112 -8.86 -10.61 4.86
CA GLN A 112 -10.08 -11.31 5.32
C GLN A 112 -10.87 -10.50 6.35
N LEU A 113 -10.19 -9.83 7.29
CA LEU A 113 -10.84 -8.95 8.25
C LEU A 113 -11.56 -7.78 7.57
N GLY A 114 -10.87 -7.08 6.64
CA GLY A 114 -11.49 -6.01 5.86
C GLY A 114 -12.68 -6.51 5.04
N SER A 115 -12.59 -7.73 4.50
CA SER A 115 -13.66 -8.36 3.76
C SER A 115 -14.92 -8.62 4.60
N LEU A 116 -14.75 -9.07 5.85
CA LEU A 116 -15.86 -9.28 6.79
C LEU A 116 -16.65 -8.00 7.08
N PHE A 117 -15.94 -6.86 7.21
CA PHE A 117 -16.57 -5.55 7.44
C PHE A 117 -17.16 -4.92 6.17
N THR A 118 -16.78 -5.40 4.98
CA THR A 118 -17.34 -4.93 3.70
C THR A 118 -18.61 -5.71 3.34
N SER A 119 -18.65 -7.01 3.65
CA SER A 119 -19.65 -7.94 3.15
C SER A 119 -20.54 -8.54 4.25
N VAL A 120 -19.99 -9.44 5.06
CA VAL A 120 -20.77 -10.30 5.97
C VAL A 120 -21.46 -9.51 7.08
N ILE A 121 -20.73 -8.67 7.80
CA ILE A 121 -21.27 -7.94 8.96
C ILE A 121 -22.33 -6.94 8.50
N PRO A 122 -22.07 -6.07 7.50
CA PRO A 122 -23.08 -5.15 7.01
C PRO A 122 -24.33 -5.88 6.54
N VAL A 123 -24.23 -6.87 5.66
CA VAL A 123 -25.42 -7.52 5.09
C VAL A 123 -26.24 -8.22 6.16
N THR A 124 -25.61 -8.96 7.07
CA THR A 124 -26.34 -9.70 8.12
C THR A 124 -27.02 -8.78 9.12
N VAL A 125 -26.29 -7.80 9.66
CA VAL A 125 -26.81 -6.86 10.66
C VAL A 125 -27.88 -5.95 10.05
N VAL A 126 -27.64 -5.44 8.85
CA VAL A 126 -28.55 -4.51 8.16
C VAL A 126 -29.84 -5.21 7.75
N SER A 127 -29.76 -6.46 7.28
CA SER A 127 -30.97 -7.23 6.92
C SER A 127 -31.91 -7.42 8.11
N VAL A 128 -31.39 -7.47 9.34
CA VAL A 128 -32.21 -7.53 10.57
C VAL A 128 -32.66 -6.14 11.00
N LEU A 129 -31.75 -5.15 11.01
CA LEU A 129 -32.04 -3.80 11.48
C LEU A 129 -33.04 -3.03 10.61
N ILE A 130 -33.11 -3.33 9.31
CA ILE A 130 -34.07 -2.66 8.41
C ILE A 130 -35.51 -2.86 8.88
N PHE A 131 -35.83 -4.01 9.48
CA PHE A 131 -37.16 -4.30 9.99
C PHE A 131 -37.41 -3.80 11.41
N THR A 132 -36.40 -3.28 12.11
CA THR A 132 -36.57 -2.72 13.47
C THR A 132 -36.45 -1.20 13.48
N SER A 133 -35.49 -0.65 12.73
CA SER A 133 -35.32 0.79 12.53
C SER A 133 -34.39 1.08 11.34
N LEU A 134 -34.94 1.67 10.27
CA LEU A 134 -34.17 1.96 9.06
C LEU A 134 -33.02 2.97 9.30
N ALA A 135 -33.20 3.91 10.23
CA ALA A 135 -32.18 4.89 10.59
C ALA A 135 -30.95 4.28 11.28
N SER A 136 -31.13 3.21 12.06
CA SER A 136 -30.00 2.50 12.66
C SER A 136 -29.26 1.66 11.61
N ALA A 137 -30.00 1.06 10.67
CA ALA A 137 -29.44 0.30 9.56
C ALA A 137 -28.52 1.16 8.67
N THR A 138 -28.93 2.37 8.30
CA THR A 138 -28.09 3.31 7.53
C THR A 138 -26.83 3.72 8.28
N SER A 139 -26.96 4.01 9.58
CA SER A 139 -25.83 4.38 10.44
C SER A 139 -24.81 3.25 10.56
N VAL A 140 -25.27 2.01 10.72
CA VAL A 140 -24.40 0.82 10.78
C VAL A 140 -23.71 0.55 9.45
N LEU A 141 -24.41 0.69 8.31
CA LEU A 141 -23.80 0.57 6.97
C LEU A 141 -22.64 1.54 6.80
N LEU A 142 -22.87 2.83 7.08
CA LEU A 142 -21.84 3.86 6.98
C LEU A 142 -20.69 3.61 7.95
N GLY A 143 -21.00 3.19 9.18
CA GLY A 143 -20.00 2.82 10.19
C GLY A 143 -19.09 1.68 9.73
N CYS A 144 -19.66 0.60 9.19
CA CYS A 144 -18.88 -0.54 8.70
C CYS A 144 -18.02 -0.17 7.49
N ALA A 145 -18.56 0.63 6.56
CA ALA A 145 -17.81 1.11 5.41
C ALA A 145 -16.64 2.02 5.82
N ALA A 146 -16.86 2.89 6.81
CA ALA A 146 -15.80 3.73 7.38
C ALA A 146 -14.72 2.91 8.09
N ILE A 147 -15.10 1.90 8.87
CA ILE A 147 -14.16 0.98 9.52
C ILE A 147 -13.30 0.27 8.48
N THR A 148 -13.90 -0.21 7.39
CA THR A 148 -13.17 -0.86 6.29
C THR A 148 -12.10 0.05 5.70
N LEU A 149 -12.42 1.34 5.48
CA LEU A 149 -11.45 2.33 5.01
C LEU A 149 -10.30 2.54 6.01
N VAL A 150 -10.62 2.68 7.29
CA VAL A 150 -9.61 2.84 8.35
C VAL A 150 -8.71 1.61 8.42
N LEU A 151 -9.28 0.41 8.41
CA LEU A 151 -8.54 -0.84 8.39
C LEU A 151 -7.59 -0.87 7.18
N GLY A 152 -8.09 -0.61 5.97
CA GLY A 152 -7.27 -0.58 4.76
C GLY A 152 -6.06 0.35 4.85
N VAL A 153 -6.20 1.52 5.48
CA VAL A 153 -5.08 2.44 5.70
C VAL A 153 -4.09 1.91 6.75
N THR A 154 -4.60 1.35 7.85
CA THR A 154 -3.75 0.86 8.96
C THR A 154 -2.90 -0.36 8.60
N ILE A 155 -3.36 -1.22 7.68
CA ILE A 155 -2.63 -2.40 7.18
C ILE A 155 -1.22 -2.03 6.72
N ALA A 156 -1.10 -0.94 5.96
CA ALA A 156 0.18 -0.50 5.40
C ALA A 156 1.17 -0.04 6.48
N PHE A 157 0.68 0.45 7.62
CA PHE A 157 1.55 1.00 8.66
C PHE A 157 2.03 -0.06 9.65
N GLY A 158 1.25 -1.11 9.90
CA GLY A 158 1.52 -2.05 10.99
C GLY A 158 2.29 -3.32 10.58
N ILE A 159 2.10 -3.81 9.36
CA ILE A 159 2.47 -5.21 9.03
C ILE A 159 3.36 -5.31 7.79
N TYR A 160 3.18 -4.43 6.80
CA TYR A 160 3.98 -4.49 5.58
C TYR A 160 5.42 -3.98 5.84
N PRO A 161 6.47 -4.73 5.42
CA PRO A 161 7.87 -4.31 5.59
C PRO A 161 8.12 -3.02 4.80
N ARG A 162 8.37 -1.92 5.52
CA ARG A 162 8.36 -0.56 4.95
C ARG A 162 9.52 -0.29 4.00
N GLU A 163 10.63 -1.00 4.17
CA GLU A 163 11.78 -1.02 3.30
C GLU A 163 11.46 -1.47 1.85
N LEU A 164 10.36 -2.21 1.68
CA LEU A 164 9.85 -2.72 0.40
C LEU A 164 8.62 -1.97 -0.10
N ALA A 165 8.12 -1.01 0.67
CA ALA A 165 6.96 -0.22 0.27
C ALA A 165 7.33 0.71 -0.88
N VAL A 166 6.45 0.78 -1.88
CA VAL A 166 6.65 1.68 -3.02
C VAL A 166 6.48 3.13 -2.53
N PRO A 167 7.41 4.04 -2.89
CA PRO A 167 7.31 5.43 -2.49
C PRO A 167 6.01 6.06 -3.02
N ALA A 168 5.41 6.91 -2.19
CA ALA A 168 4.19 7.62 -2.56
C ALA A 168 4.42 8.45 -3.84
N PRO A 169 3.42 8.50 -4.74
CA PRO A 169 3.52 9.31 -5.94
C PRO A 169 3.59 10.80 -5.58
N PRO A 170 4.18 11.65 -6.45
CA PRO A 170 4.29 13.07 -6.18
C PRO A 170 2.91 13.71 -6.04
N LEU A 171 2.75 14.68 -5.13
CA LEU A 171 1.48 15.39 -4.91
C LEU A 171 0.91 16.03 -6.19
N LYS A 172 1.78 16.42 -7.12
CA LYS A 172 1.39 16.96 -8.43
C LYS A 172 0.53 15.97 -9.25
N SER A 173 0.67 14.66 -9.02
CA SER A 173 -0.14 13.64 -9.68
C SER A 173 -1.63 13.75 -9.34
N LEU A 174 -1.98 14.32 -8.19
CA LEU A 174 -3.38 14.48 -7.76
C LEU A 174 -4.18 15.46 -8.66
N ILE A 175 -3.50 16.28 -9.46
CA ILE A 175 -4.17 17.11 -10.49
C ILE A 175 -4.95 16.25 -11.48
N ALA A 176 -4.49 15.01 -11.73
CA ALA A 176 -5.21 14.06 -12.57
C ALA A 176 -6.54 13.57 -11.97
N ALA A 177 -6.88 13.94 -10.72
CA ALA A 177 -8.17 13.71 -10.08
C ALA A 177 -9.24 14.76 -10.45
N PHE A 178 -8.85 15.85 -11.13
CA PHE A 178 -9.75 16.93 -11.54
C PHE A 178 -10.99 16.50 -12.36
N PRO A 179 -10.97 15.42 -13.17
CA PRO A 179 -12.15 14.95 -13.86
C PRO A 179 -13.29 14.48 -12.94
N ILE A 180 -13.00 14.02 -11.71
CA ILE A 180 -14.01 13.48 -10.78
C ILE A 180 -15.16 14.47 -10.52
N PRO A 181 -14.91 15.70 -10.01
CA PRO A 181 -15.99 16.66 -9.76
C PRO A 181 -16.72 17.10 -11.03
N ILE A 182 -16.02 17.19 -12.17
CA ILE A 182 -16.62 17.58 -13.45
C ILE A 182 -17.60 16.51 -13.92
N ILE A 183 -17.19 15.24 -13.88
CA ILE A 183 -18.05 14.13 -14.29
C ILE A 183 -19.23 14.00 -13.34
N TYR A 184 -19.02 14.17 -12.03
CA TYR A 184 -20.13 14.18 -11.07
C TYR A 184 -21.17 15.27 -11.41
N LEU A 185 -20.73 16.49 -11.73
CA LEU A 185 -21.62 17.58 -12.13
C LEU A 185 -22.39 17.24 -13.42
N ILE A 186 -21.72 16.65 -14.41
CA ILE A 186 -22.35 16.21 -15.67
C ILE A 186 -23.43 15.16 -15.39
N LEU A 187 -23.11 14.14 -14.57
CA LEU A 187 -24.05 13.08 -14.18
C LEU A 187 -25.23 13.62 -13.39
N TYR A 188 -25.00 14.59 -12.50
CA TYR A 188 -26.06 15.26 -11.75
C TYR A 188 -27.02 16.03 -12.66
N ILE A 189 -26.48 16.79 -13.64
CA ILE A 189 -27.29 17.51 -14.63
C ILE A 189 -28.09 16.55 -15.53
N LEU A 190 -27.47 15.43 -15.93
CA LEU A 190 -28.13 14.38 -16.71
C LEU A 190 -29.26 13.71 -15.93
N GLY A 191 -29.04 13.45 -14.63
CA GLY A 191 -30.07 12.97 -13.71
C GLY A 191 -31.25 13.93 -13.62
N GLY A 192 -30.99 15.23 -13.52
CA GLY A 192 -32.03 16.26 -13.54
C GLY A 192 -32.80 16.38 -14.87
N ARG A 193 -32.27 15.82 -15.96
CA ARG A 193 -32.92 15.76 -17.29
C ARG A 193 -33.69 14.46 -17.54
N GLY A 194 -33.82 13.59 -16.53
CA GLY A 194 -34.59 12.35 -16.63
C GLY A 194 -33.80 11.14 -17.15
N VAL A 195 -32.48 11.26 -17.34
CA VAL A 195 -31.62 10.08 -17.56
C VAL A 195 -31.35 9.45 -16.20
N GLY A 196 -32.04 8.35 -15.89
CA GLY A 196 -31.88 7.62 -14.62
C GLY A 196 -30.48 7.03 -14.45
N VAL A 197 -29.53 7.83 -13.98
CA VAL A 197 -28.20 7.37 -13.58
C VAL A 197 -28.26 6.93 -12.13
N GLU A 198 -28.23 5.61 -11.90
CA GLU A 198 -28.05 5.05 -10.56
C GLU A 198 -26.61 5.27 -10.09
N ASN A 199 -26.48 5.64 -8.81
CA ASN A 199 -25.21 5.83 -8.10
C ASN A 199 -24.22 6.78 -8.82
N PRO A 200 -24.58 8.07 -8.98
CA PRO A 200 -23.76 9.04 -9.69
C PRO A 200 -22.41 9.31 -9.02
N LEU A 201 -22.29 9.23 -7.68
CA LEU A 201 -21.02 9.41 -6.98
C LEU A 201 -20.05 8.29 -7.33
N LEU A 202 -20.46 7.03 -7.18
CA LEU A 202 -19.63 5.88 -7.50
C LEU A 202 -19.17 5.89 -8.97
N LEU A 203 -20.07 6.20 -9.91
CA LEU A 203 -19.74 6.25 -11.34
C LEU A 203 -18.76 7.40 -11.66
N SER A 204 -18.93 8.56 -11.01
CA SER A 204 -18.01 9.70 -11.18
C SER A 204 -16.60 9.39 -10.71
N VAL A 205 -16.46 8.61 -9.63
CA VAL A 205 -15.17 8.18 -9.10
C VAL A 205 -14.58 7.08 -9.99
N ALA A 206 -15.38 6.11 -10.43
CA ALA A 206 -14.94 5.06 -11.34
C ALA A 206 -14.34 5.62 -12.64
N THR A 207 -15.04 6.55 -13.28
CA THR A 207 -14.64 7.15 -14.56
C THR A 207 -13.61 8.27 -14.37
N GLY A 208 -13.80 9.15 -13.39
CA GLY A 208 -12.93 10.30 -13.15
C GLY A 208 -11.56 9.94 -12.58
N SER A 209 -11.42 8.81 -11.91
CA SER A 209 -10.13 8.34 -11.40
C SER A 209 -9.28 7.58 -12.43
N ALA A 210 -9.78 7.33 -13.64
CA ALA A 210 -9.05 6.57 -14.67
C ALA A 210 -7.72 7.23 -15.08
N LEU A 211 -7.71 8.56 -15.27
CA LEU A 211 -6.49 9.32 -15.59
C LEU A 211 -5.48 9.28 -14.44
N LEU A 212 -5.96 9.40 -13.20
CA LEU A 212 -5.13 9.32 -12.01
C LEU A 212 -4.49 7.92 -11.86
N SER A 213 -5.28 6.87 -12.07
CA SER A 213 -4.80 5.49 -12.09
C SER A 213 -3.71 5.27 -13.15
N LEU A 214 -3.87 5.83 -14.36
CA LEU A 214 -2.85 5.73 -15.41
C LEU A 214 -1.53 6.41 -15.00
N VAL A 215 -1.60 7.60 -14.40
CA VAL A 215 -0.41 8.31 -13.90
C VAL A 215 0.28 7.52 -12.80
N HIS A 216 -0.48 6.96 -11.86
CA HIS A 216 0.06 6.14 -10.76
C HIS A 216 0.62 4.82 -11.28
N TRP A 217 0.00 4.21 -12.29
CA TRP A 217 0.53 3.01 -12.95
C TRP A 217 1.88 3.29 -13.61
N MET A 218 2.01 4.40 -14.35
CA MET A 218 3.28 4.82 -14.95
C MET A 218 4.35 5.11 -13.89
N TRP A 219 3.97 5.65 -12.73
CA TRP A 219 4.88 5.85 -11.60
C TRP A 219 5.38 4.50 -11.05
N VAL A 220 4.46 3.60 -10.71
CA VAL A 220 4.79 2.26 -10.19
C VAL A 220 5.64 1.48 -11.18
N LYS A 221 5.35 1.56 -12.49
CA LYS A 221 6.13 0.91 -13.54
C LYS A 221 7.58 1.43 -13.56
N ARG A 222 7.78 2.74 -13.46
CA ARG A 222 9.13 3.37 -13.39
C ARG A 222 9.91 2.94 -12.16
N VAL A 223 9.27 2.92 -10.99
CA VAL A 223 9.91 2.44 -9.75
C VAL A 223 10.26 0.96 -9.87
N SER A 224 9.35 0.14 -10.39
CA SER A 224 9.56 -1.30 -10.58
C SER A 224 10.70 -1.59 -11.56
N SER A 225 10.84 -0.80 -12.63
CA SER A 225 11.97 -0.93 -13.55
C SER A 225 13.29 -0.57 -12.87
N ALA A 226 13.31 0.43 -11.98
CA ALA A 226 14.52 0.77 -11.23
C ALA A 226 14.99 -0.38 -10.33
N TYR A 227 14.07 -1.11 -9.68
CA TYR A 227 14.45 -2.31 -8.91
C TYR A 227 15.05 -3.42 -9.80
N ARG A 228 14.45 -3.68 -10.97
CA ARG A 228 14.99 -4.69 -11.91
C ARG A 228 16.35 -4.28 -12.47
N GLU A 229 16.51 -3.01 -12.79
CA GLU A 229 17.77 -2.46 -13.28
C GLU A 229 18.86 -2.54 -12.22
N ALA A 230 18.57 -2.17 -10.97
CA ALA A 230 19.50 -2.29 -9.86
C ALA A 230 19.96 -3.75 -9.65
N ARG A 231 19.03 -4.73 -9.74
CA ARG A 231 19.38 -6.16 -9.69
C ARG A 231 20.37 -6.53 -10.78
N GLU A 232 20.11 -6.11 -12.01
CA GLU A 232 20.93 -6.44 -13.16
C GLU A 232 22.32 -5.80 -13.06
N LEU A 233 22.42 -4.56 -12.57
CA LEU A 233 23.70 -3.90 -12.33
C LEU A 233 24.52 -4.65 -11.27
N VAL A 234 23.89 -5.05 -10.15
CA VAL A 234 24.55 -5.83 -9.10
C VAL A 234 24.99 -7.19 -9.63
N ARG A 235 24.16 -7.89 -10.40
CA ARG A 235 24.48 -9.19 -11.01
C ARG A 235 25.67 -9.09 -11.97
N ARG A 236 25.67 -8.07 -12.84
CA ARG A 236 26.80 -7.81 -13.76
C ARG A 236 28.09 -7.52 -13.00
N ALA A 237 28.00 -6.71 -11.95
CA ALA A 237 29.13 -6.40 -11.09
C ALA A 237 29.65 -7.65 -10.35
N GLY A 238 28.78 -8.52 -9.84
CA GLY A 238 29.14 -9.80 -9.22
C GLY A 238 29.93 -10.73 -10.14
N THR A 239 29.62 -10.70 -11.44
CA THR A 239 30.34 -11.49 -12.46
C THR A 239 31.64 -10.86 -12.97
N ALA A 240 31.96 -9.62 -12.55
CA ALA A 240 33.12 -8.88 -13.05
C ALA A 240 34.39 -9.23 -12.24
N SER A 241 35.45 -9.69 -12.93
CA SER A 241 36.70 -10.10 -12.28
C SER A 241 37.70 -8.95 -12.03
N TYR A 242 37.71 -7.92 -12.87
CA TYR A 242 38.74 -6.86 -12.81
C TYR A 242 38.22 -5.43 -13.01
N ASN A 243 37.34 -5.18 -13.98
CA ASN A 243 36.81 -3.83 -14.24
C ASN A 243 35.29 -3.79 -14.09
N VAL A 244 34.85 -3.39 -12.90
CA VAL A 244 33.43 -3.29 -12.56
C VAL A 244 32.74 -2.23 -13.41
N TYR A 245 33.39 -1.09 -13.70
CA TYR A 245 32.79 -0.03 -14.54
C TYR A 245 32.56 -0.49 -15.98
N ALA A 246 33.51 -1.21 -16.57
CA ALA A 246 33.33 -1.79 -17.90
C ALA A 246 32.23 -2.86 -17.92
N ALA A 247 32.13 -3.69 -16.86
CA ALA A 247 31.10 -4.71 -16.75
C ALA A 247 29.69 -4.13 -16.52
N LEU A 248 29.59 -2.99 -15.86
CA LEU A 248 28.34 -2.26 -15.68
C LEU A 248 27.85 -1.63 -16.99
N GLY A 249 28.75 -1.31 -17.91
CA GLY A 249 28.44 -0.61 -19.16
C GLY A 249 27.96 0.83 -18.93
N ILE A 250 28.39 1.45 -17.83
CA ILE A 250 28.02 2.81 -17.45
C ILE A 250 29.19 3.75 -17.77
N GLU A 251 28.92 4.81 -18.52
CA GLU A 251 29.92 5.82 -18.88
C GLU A 251 30.20 6.81 -17.74
N ASN A 252 29.19 7.15 -16.93
CA ASN A 252 29.33 8.07 -15.79
C ASN A 252 28.95 7.40 -14.45
N PRO A 253 29.88 7.25 -13.49
CA PRO A 253 29.63 6.65 -12.18
C PRO A 253 28.59 7.40 -11.33
N GLU A 254 28.35 8.69 -11.59
CA GLU A 254 27.33 9.49 -10.90
C GLU A 254 25.90 8.98 -11.13
N TYR A 255 25.68 8.21 -12.21
CA TYR A 255 24.39 7.56 -12.49
C TYR A 255 23.88 6.68 -11.34
N LEU A 256 24.80 6.06 -10.58
CA LEU A 256 24.47 5.23 -9.41
C LEU A 256 23.96 6.07 -8.22
N LEU A 257 24.12 7.38 -8.27
CA LEU A 257 23.69 8.32 -7.26
C LEU A 257 22.40 9.06 -7.61
N ASP A 258 21.83 8.82 -8.80
CA ASP A 258 20.59 9.46 -9.26
C ASP A 258 19.41 9.26 -8.30
N ASP A 259 18.53 10.26 -8.24
CA ASP A 259 17.31 10.25 -7.43
C ASP A 259 16.28 9.19 -7.87
N LYS A 260 16.51 8.54 -9.02
CA LYS A 260 15.66 7.44 -9.51
C LYS A 260 15.72 6.21 -8.60
N TRP A 261 16.80 6.03 -7.84
CA TRP A 261 17.01 4.86 -7.01
C TRP A 261 16.42 5.06 -5.60
N THR A 262 15.40 4.28 -5.25
CA THR A 262 14.71 4.39 -3.95
C THR A 262 14.82 3.12 -3.12
N GLY A 263 14.81 3.26 -1.78
CA GLY A 263 14.84 2.13 -0.84
C GLY A 263 16.05 1.21 -1.08
N ILE A 264 15.79 -0.09 -1.19
CA ILE A 264 16.82 -1.12 -1.41
C ILE A 264 17.57 -0.92 -2.74
N ALA A 265 16.92 -0.45 -3.81
CA ALA A 265 17.63 -0.15 -5.07
C ALA A 265 18.61 1.02 -4.89
N GLY A 266 18.23 2.03 -4.11
CA GLY A 266 19.11 3.15 -3.73
C GLY A 266 20.30 2.71 -2.88
N ALA A 267 20.09 1.74 -1.99
CA ALA A 267 21.16 1.11 -1.21
C ALA A 267 22.09 0.29 -2.10
N ALA A 268 21.55 -0.55 -2.98
CA ALA A 268 22.33 -1.37 -3.90
C ALA A 268 23.22 -0.50 -4.80
N ALA A 269 22.65 0.55 -5.42
CA ALA A 269 23.39 1.47 -6.28
C ALA A 269 24.47 2.25 -5.49
N ALA A 270 24.16 2.72 -4.27
CA ALA A 270 25.13 3.39 -3.42
C ALA A 270 26.25 2.47 -2.93
N SER A 271 25.93 1.25 -2.52
CA SER A 271 26.92 0.22 -2.16
C SER A 271 27.83 -0.10 -3.33
N LEU A 272 27.27 -0.24 -4.52
CA LEU A 272 28.00 -0.53 -5.74
C LEU A 272 28.92 0.63 -6.12
N TYR A 273 28.46 1.88 -5.99
CA TYR A 273 29.30 3.07 -6.12
C TYR A 273 30.48 3.05 -5.13
N MET A 274 30.21 2.80 -3.84
CA MET A 274 31.25 2.74 -2.81
C MET A 274 32.25 1.60 -3.05
N LEU A 275 31.78 0.44 -3.52
CA LEU A 275 32.62 -0.70 -3.89
C LEU A 275 33.49 -0.39 -5.09
N CYS A 276 32.99 0.36 -6.08
CA CYS A 276 33.81 0.74 -7.23
C CYS A 276 34.86 1.80 -6.86
N LEU A 277 34.63 2.62 -5.83
CA LEU A 277 35.50 3.73 -5.45
C LEU A 277 36.57 3.34 -4.42
N TYR A 278 36.20 2.45 -3.49
CA TYR A 278 37.04 2.02 -2.38
C TYR A 278 37.34 0.51 -2.39
N GLY A 279 36.94 -0.19 -3.46
CA GLY A 279 37.16 -1.62 -3.64
C GLY A 279 38.64 -1.95 -3.73
N GLY A 280 39.12 -2.78 -2.80
CA GLY A 280 40.47 -3.34 -2.81
C GLY A 280 40.46 -4.85 -3.07
N GLU A 281 41.35 -5.59 -2.41
CA GLU A 281 41.54 -7.04 -2.62
C GLU A 281 40.28 -7.89 -2.36
N LYS A 282 39.37 -7.45 -1.47
CA LYS A 282 38.11 -8.14 -1.13
C LYS A 282 36.90 -7.67 -1.93
N LEU A 283 37.11 -7.05 -3.08
CA LEU A 283 36.04 -6.53 -3.93
C LEU A 283 35.10 -7.65 -4.39
N ALA A 284 35.64 -8.77 -4.89
CA ALA A 284 34.85 -9.91 -5.38
C ALA A 284 33.93 -10.49 -4.30
N ASP A 285 34.47 -10.77 -3.10
CA ASP A 285 33.70 -11.27 -1.96
C ASP A 285 32.57 -10.30 -1.57
N SER A 286 32.85 -8.99 -1.59
CA SER A 286 31.88 -7.96 -1.21
C SER A 286 30.77 -7.80 -2.26
N LEU A 287 31.09 -7.95 -3.55
CA LEU A 287 30.13 -7.96 -4.64
C LEU A 287 29.24 -9.20 -4.62
N GLN A 288 29.81 -10.38 -4.36
CA GLN A 288 29.04 -11.61 -4.22
C GLN A 288 28.07 -11.55 -3.03
N ARG A 289 28.52 -10.98 -1.90
CA ARG A 289 27.63 -10.70 -0.75
C ARG A 289 26.51 -9.73 -1.13
N LEU A 290 26.83 -8.63 -1.81
CA LEU A 290 25.84 -7.66 -2.28
C LEU A 290 24.80 -8.33 -3.20
N GLU A 291 25.25 -9.18 -4.13
CA GLU A 291 24.37 -9.93 -5.04
C GLU A 291 23.47 -10.90 -4.30
N ALA A 292 23.99 -11.67 -3.36
CA ALA A 292 23.19 -12.60 -2.55
C ALA A 292 22.08 -11.85 -1.79
N TYR A 293 22.44 -10.78 -1.07
CA TYR A 293 21.46 -10.03 -0.28
C TYR A 293 20.45 -9.28 -1.15
N VAL A 294 20.90 -8.54 -2.16
CA VAL A 294 19.99 -7.80 -3.05
C VAL A 294 19.11 -8.79 -3.82
N GLY A 295 19.66 -9.94 -4.23
CA GLY A 295 18.93 -11.02 -4.88
C GLY A 295 17.79 -11.54 -4.03
N GLU A 296 18.06 -11.96 -2.79
CA GLU A 296 17.05 -12.45 -1.85
C GLU A 296 15.94 -11.43 -1.60
N TYR A 297 16.30 -10.17 -1.33
CA TYR A 297 15.32 -9.10 -1.08
C TYR A 297 14.45 -8.78 -2.30
N LEU A 298 15.03 -8.76 -3.50
CA LEU A 298 14.27 -8.48 -4.71
C LEU A 298 13.42 -9.67 -5.15
N ASP A 299 13.87 -10.90 -4.88
CA ASP A 299 13.05 -12.10 -5.10
C ASP A 299 11.86 -12.14 -4.15
N ALA A 300 12.07 -11.79 -2.88
CA ALA A 300 11.01 -11.57 -1.91
C ALA A 300 9.99 -10.51 -2.38
N PHE A 301 10.47 -9.36 -2.88
CA PHE A 301 9.60 -8.32 -3.44
C PHE A 301 8.74 -8.81 -4.61
N VAL A 302 9.34 -9.55 -5.55
CA VAL A 302 8.63 -10.08 -6.71
C VAL A 302 7.60 -11.12 -6.29
N ARG A 303 7.96 -12.07 -5.41
CA ARG A 303 7.06 -13.10 -4.89
C ARG A 303 5.84 -12.48 -4.19
N LEU A 304 6.06 -11.46 -3.37
CA LEU A 304 4.98 -10.76 -2.66
C LEU A 304 4.01 -10.07 -3.65
N ARG A 305 4.54 -9.46 -4.73
CA ARG A 305 3.71 -8.83 -5.77
C ARG A 305 2.99 -9.82 -6.68
N GLU A 306 3.59 -10.95 -6.99
CA GLU A 306 2.95 -12.02 -7.76
C GLU A 306 1.76 -12.60 -7.00
N LYS A 307 1.94 -12.86 -5.69
CA LYS A 307 0.87 -13.39 -4.85
C LYS A 307 -0.24 -12.36 -4.62
N THR A 308 0.10 -11.10 -4.35
CA THR A 308 -0.91 -10.03 -4.16
C THR A 308 -1.68 -9.68 -5.45
N ARG A 309 -1.29 -10.20 -6.62
CA ARG A 309 -2.14 -10.17 -7.83
C ARG A 309 -3.46 -10.91 -7.62
N THR A 310 -3.47 -12.00 -6.86
CA THR A 310 -4.71 -12.73 -6.54
C THR A 310 -5.62 -11.91 -5.63
N MET A 311 -5.06 -11.11 -4.72
CA MET A 311 -5.82 -10.19 -3.86
C MET A 311 -6.62 -9.17 -4.66
N MET A 312 -6.07 -8.66 -5.76
CA MET A 312 -6.82 -7.77 -6.67
C MET A 312 -8.05 -8.48 -7.27
N PHE A 313 -7.92 -9.76 -7.64
CA PHE A 313 -9.04 -10.53 -8.17
C PHE A 313 -10.10 -10.78 -7.09
N TYR A 314 -9.68 -11.12 -5.86
CA TYR A 314 -10.59 -11.24 -4.73
C TYR A 314 -11.33 -9.93 -4.43
N ALA A 315 -10.65 -8.78 -4.52
CA ALA A 315 -11.28 -7.47 -4.32
C ALA A 315 -12.33 -7.15 -5.39
N LEU A 316 -12.10 -7.55 -6.64
CA LEU A 316 -13.09 -7.39 -7.71
C LEU A 316 -14.31 -8.31 -7.53
N LEU A 317 -14.08 -9.57 -7.15
CA LEU A 317 -15.17 -10.50 -6.84
C LEU A 317 -16.00 -10.01 -5.66
N GLU A 318 -15.34 -9.58 -4.60
CA GLU A 318 -16.00 -9.04 -3.41
C GLU A 318 -16.79 -7.77 -3.71
N ALA A 319 -16.19 -6.83 -4.45
CA ALA A 319 -16.88 -5.64 -4.95
C ALA A 319 -18.16 -5.97 -5.71
N SER A 320 -18.11 -6.98 -6.59
CA SER A 320 -19.28 -7.44 -7.34
C SER A 320 -20.32 -8.10 -6.43
N VAL A 321 -19.92 -9.00 -5.53
CA VAL A 321 -20.87 -9.72 -4.67
C VAL A 321 -21.57 -8.76 -3.72
N VAL A 322 -20.83 -7.88 -3.05
CA VAL A 322 -21.38 -6.90 -2.09
C VAL A 322 -22.37 -5.97 -2.76
N SER A 323 -22.05 -5.46 -3.95
CA SER A 323 -22.94 -4.57 -4.69
C SER A 323 -24.22 -5.27 -5.16
N VAL A 324 -24.13 -6.52 -5.63
CA VAL A 324 -25.30 -7.35 -5.96
C VAL A 324 -26.16 -7.60 -4.72
N MET A 325 -25.56 -7.91 -3.57
CA MET A 325 -26.30 -8.15 -2.33
C MET A 325 -27.11 -6.92 -1.89
N TYR A 326 -26.52 -5.71 -1.96
CA TYR A 326 -27.25 -4.48 -1.62
C TYR A 326 -28.37 -4.18 -2.62
N ALA A 327 -28.16 -4.43 -3.91
CA ALA A 327 -29.19 -4.26 -4.93
C ALA A 327 -30.38 -5.20 -4.72
N ILE A 328 -30.11 -6.48 -4.45
CA ILE A 328 -31.15 -7.47 -4.12
C ILE A 328 -31.89 -7.06 -2.85
N LEU A 329 -31.16 -6.64 -1.82
CA LEU A 329 -31.76 -6.20 -0.56
C LEU A 329 -32.74 -5.03 -0.79
N VAL A 330 -32.37 -4.01 -1.57
CA VAL A 330 -33.27 -2.90 -1.89
C VAL A 330 -34.48 -3.35 -2.69
N ALA A 331 -34.30 -4.21 -3.69
CA ALA A 331 -35.40 -4.75 -4.48
C ALA A 331 -36.39 -5.57 -3.63
N CYS A 332 -35.89 -6.38 -2.69
CA CYS A 332 -36.73 -7.10 -1.73
C CYS A 332 -37.54 -6.13 -0.86
N LEU A 333 -36.94 -5.02 -0.41
CA LEU A 333 -37.67 -4.02 0.37
C LEU A 333 -38.78 -3.35 -0.45
N TYR A 334 -38.51 -2.99 -1.71
CA TYR A 334 -39.52 -2.45 -2.61
C TYR A 334 -40.66 -3.43 -2.89
N PHE A 335 -40.38 -4.73 -2.94
CA PHE A 335 -41.41 -5.76 -3.10
C PHE A 335 -42.26 -5.92 -1.83
N MET A 336 -41.66 -5.75 -0.65
CA MET A 336 -42.35 -5.89 0.64
C MET A 336 -43.10 -4.63 1.09
N SER A 337 -42.78 -3.45 0.53
CA SER A 337 -43.44 -2.20 0.89
C SER A 337 -44.87 -2.12 0.34
N GLY A 338 -45.80 -1.68 1.19
CA GLY A 338 -47.19 -1.37 0.81
C GLY A 338 -47.46 0.15 0.80
N ASP A 339 -48.44 0.57 0.00
CA ASP A 339 -48.78 1.98 -0.23
C ASP A 339 -49.48 2.69 0.94
N VAL A 340 -49.96 1.98 1.96
CA VAL A 340 -50.86 2.56 2.98
C VAL A 340 -50.44 2.12 4.38
N MET A 341 -49.75 3.05 5.08
CA MET A 341 -49.31 2.98 6.48
C MET A 341 -48.34 1.84 6.80
N GLY A 342 -47.16 2.17 7.35
CA GLY A 342 -46.25 1.19 7.93
C GLY A 342 -46.96 0.38 9.02
N GLY A 343 -47.52 -0.76 8.62
CA GLY A 343 -48.22 -1.69 9.48
C GLY A 343 -47.20 -2.58 10.17
N GLY A 344 -46.76 -2.16 11.34
CA GLY A 344 -45.84 -2.91 12.18
C GLY A 344 -46.51 -3.44 13.44
N LEU A 345 -46.26 -4.70 13.78
CA LEU A 345 -46.44 -5.20 15.15
C LEU A 345 -45.35 -4.56 16.04
N GLU A 346 -45.58 -4.38 17.34
CA GLU A 346 -44.58 -3.76 18.25
C GLU A 346 -43.17 -4.36 18.04
N GLY A 347 -42.22 -3.51 17.60
CA GLY A 347 -40.83 -3.89 17.32
C GLY A 347 -40.51 -4.33 15.88
N PHE A 348 -41.48 -4.42 14.98
CA PHE A 348 -41.29 -4.76 13.56
C PHE A 348 -41.94 -3.70 12.68
N GLU A 349 -41.15 -2.92 11.92
CA GLU A 349 -41.63 -1.88 11.01
C GLU A 349 -41.44 -2.32 9.57
N VAL A 350 -42.52 -2.31 8.77
CA VAL A 350 -42.43 -2.47 7.32
C VAL A 350 -42.17 -1.09 6.71
N PRO A 351 -41.02 -0.86 6.05
CA PRO A 351 -40.66 0.46 5.56
C PRO A 351 -41.56 0.90 4.40
N THR A 352 -41.90 2.18 4.38
CA THR A 352 -42.65 2.81 3.28
C THR A 352 -41.76 3.07 2.06
N HIS A 353 -42.35 3.28 0.88
CA HIS A 353 -41.61 3.60 -0.35
C HIS A 353 -40.68 4.81 -0.20
N GLN A 354 -41.09 5.86 0.51
CA GLN A 354 -40.27 7.05 0.75
C GLN A 354 -39.03 6.74 1.59
N MET A 355 -39.20 5.93 2.64
CA MET A 355 -38.09 5.51 3.51
C MET A 355 -37.09 4.63 2.74
N ILE A 356 -37.58 3.77 1.83
CA ILE A 356 -36.73 2.94 0.98
C ILE A 356 -35.96 3.80 -0.03
N GLU A 357 -36.57 4.84 -0.60
CA GLU A 357 -35.86 5.79 -1.48
C GLU A 357 -34.74 6.54 -0.74
N GLU A 358 -34.98 6.98 0.48
CA GLU A 358 -33.94 7.60 1.31
C GLU A 358 -32.80 6.62 1.61
N PHE A 359 -33.13 5.37 1.97
CA PHE A 359 -32.15 4.31 2.17
C PHE A 359 -31.34 4.03 0.89
N ALA A 360 -32.00 3.92 -0.27
CA ALA A 360 -31.33 3.70 -1.55
C ALA A 360 -30.35 4.84 -1.90
N ARG A 361 -30.67 6.09 -1.56
CA ARG A 361 -29.74 7.23 -1.72
C ARG A 361 -28.50 7.11 -0.83
N THR A 362 -28.60 6.48 0.33
CA THR A 362 -27.43 6.23 1.19
C THR A 362 -26.51 5.12 0.69
N LEU A 363 -26.95 4.29 -0.26
CA LEU A 363 -26.10 3.21 -0.79
C LEU A 363 -24.99 3.73 -1.70
N ASP A 364 -25.19 4.84 -2.42
CA ASP A 364 -24.15 5.43 -3.26
C ASP A 364 -22.89 5.81 -2.46
N PRO A 365 -22.97 6.59 -1.34
CA PRO A 365 -21.80 6.84 -0.51
C PRO A 365 -21.26 5.60 0.21
N VAL A 366 -22.12 4.62 0.58
CA VAL A 366 -21.67 3.36 1.20
C VAL A 366 -20.83 2.53 0.21
N LEU A 367 -21.30 2.35 -1.02
CA LEU A 367 -20.58 1.65 -2.08
C LEU A 367 -19.27 2.36 -2.42
N LEU A 368 -19.27 3.70 -2.46
CA LEU A 368 -18.05 4.48 -2.65
C LEU A 368 -17.03 4.26 -1.51
N LEU A 369 -17.47 4.30 -0.25
CA LEU A 369 -16.60 4.06 0.90
C LEU A 369 -16.04 2.62 0.89
N ASN A 370 -16.86 1.64 0.53
CA ASN A 370 -16.42 0.25 0.35
C ASN A 370 -15.41 0.13 -0.80
N ALA A 371 -15.62 0.81 -1.93
CA ALA A 371 -14.66 0.82 -3.03
C ALA A 371 -13.32 1.45 -2.62
N LEU A 372 -13.35 2.55 -1.87
CA LEU A 372 -12.16 3.19 -1.31
C LEU A 372 -11.45 2.29 -0.29
N GLY A 373 -12.20 1.61 0.58
CA GLY A 373 -11.67 0.67 1.56
C GLY A 373 -11.01 -0.53 0.91
N LEU A 374 -11.68 -1.19 -0.03
CA LEU A 374 -11.12 -2.31 -0.80
C LEU A 374 -9.89 -1.86 -1.62
N ALA A 375 -9.92 -0.67 -2.23
CA ALA A 375 -8.77 -0.12 -2.96
C ALA A 375 -7.59 0.19 -2.04
N ALA A 376 -7.85 0.74 -0.84
CA ALA A 376 -6.82 1.02 0.16
C ALA A 376 -6.20 -0.28 0.69
N THR A 377 -7.02 -1.28 1.04
CA THR A 377 -6.56 -2.60 1.47
C THR A 377 -5.73 -3.28 0.37
N THR A 378 -6.18 -3.20 -0.89
CA THR A 378 -5.44 -3.75 -2.04
C THR A 378 -4.09 -3.05 -2.22
N ALA A 379 -4.06 -1.71 -2.17
CA ALA A 379 -2.83 -0.93 -2.30
C ALA A 379 -1.86 -1.15 -1.12
N ALA A 380 -2.38 -1.20 0.10
CA ALA A 380 -1.61 -1.50 1.30
C ALA A 380 -0.99 -2.89 1.24
N SER A 381 -1.76 -3.89 0.80
CA SER A 381 -1.32 -5.28 0.70
C SER A 381 -0.30 -5.49 -0.42
N ARG A 382 -0.50 -4.85 -1.58
CA ARG A 382 0.31 -5.09 -2.78
C ARG A 382 1.52 -4.18 -2.93
N GLU A 383 1.39 -2.92 -2.55
CA GLU A 383 2.44 -1.91 -2.76
C GLU A 383 3.00 -1.37 -1.44
N GLY A 384 2.47 -1.81 -0.28
CA GLY A 384 2.91 -1.36 1.04
C GLY A 384 2.55 0.09 1.37
N ASN A 385 1.73 0.73 0.53
CA ASN A 385 1.44 2.16 0.64
C ASN A 385 -0.01 2.47 0.21
N PRO A 386 -0.86 2.97 1.13
CA PRO A 386 -2.27 3.20 0.85
C PRO A 386 -2.47 4.43 -0.06
N ALA A 387 -1.48 5.30 -0.21
CA ALA A 387 -1.55 6.43 -1.14
C ALA A 387 -1.71 6.00 -2.60
N LEU A 388 -1.38 4.75 -2.93
CA LEU A 388 -1.55 4.13 -4.24
C LEU A 388 -2.95 3.53 -4.45
N LEU A 389 -3.92 3.75 -3.56
CA LEU A 389 -5.30 3.25 -3.71
C LEU A 389 -5.92 3.63 -5.05
N THR A 390 -5.56 4.81 -5.57
CA THR A 390 -6.15 5.33 -6.81
C THR A 390 -5.76 4.53 -8.05
N LEU A 391 -4.72 3.68 -7.96
CA LEU A 391 -4.39 2.71 -8.99
C LEU A 391 -5.51 1.67 -9.18
N TYR A 392 -6.12 1.22 -8.08
CA TYR A 392 -7.13 0.15 -8.06
C TYR A 392 -8.57 0.68 -8.03
N LEU A 393 -8.75 1.90 -7.54
CA LEU A 393 -10.05 2.55 -7.37
C LEU A 393 -10.96 2.50 -8.62
N PRO A 394 -10.53 2.87 -9.84
CA PRO A 394 -11.44 2.88 -10.99
C PRO A 394 -12.00 1.51 -11.32
N MET A 395 -11.15 0.46 -11.25
CA MET A 395 -11.56 -0.92 -11.53
C MET A 395 -12.52 -1.43 -10.47
N ILE A 396 -12.22 -1.22 -9.19
CA ILE A 396 -13.08 -1.66 -8.07
C ILE A 396 -14.42 -0.90 -8.09
N ALA A 397 -14.39 0.43 -8.23
CA ALA A 397 -15.60 1.24 -8.28
C ALA A 397 -16.48 0.92 -9.50
N ALA A 398 -15.88 0.71 -10.68
CA ALA A 398 -16.62 0.28 -11.88
C ALA A 398 -17.25 -1.10 -11.68
N THR A 399 -16.54 -2.02 -11.03
CA THR A 399 -17.06 -3.37 -10.73
C THR A 399 -18.20 -3.32 -9.72
N MET A 400 -18.12 -2.49 -8.68
CA MET A 400 -19.23 -2.27 -7.74
C MET A 400 -20.44 -1.64 -8.44
N TRP A 401 -20.21 -0.69 -9.34
CA TRP A 401 -21.31 -0.06 -10.08
C TRP A 401 -22.00 -1.07 -11.03
N ALA A 402 -21.21 -1.84 -11.77
CA ALA A 402 -21.73 -2.87 -12.67
C ALA A 402 -22.45 -3.99 -11.89
N GLY A 403 -21.90 -4.41 -10.75
CA GLY A 403 -22.53 -5.41 -9.87
C GLY A 403 -23.86 -4.91 -9.29
N TYR A 404 -23.93 -3.65 -8.87
CA TYR A 404 -25.19 -3.05 -8.40
C TYR A 404 -26.25 -3.03 -9.51
N LYS A 405 -25.87 -2.60 -10.71
CA LYS A 405 -26.75 -2.62 -11.90
C LYS A 405 -27.24 -4.02 -12.24
N LEU A 406 -26.35 -5.01 -12.23
CA LEU A 406 -26.70 -6.41 -12.48
C LEU A 406 -27.66 -6.93 -11.40
N GLY A 407 -27.40 -6.63 -10.13
CA GLY A 407 -28.26 -7.03 -9.02
C GLY A 407 -29.68 -6.48 -9.14
N LEU A 408 -29.83 -5.22 -9.59
CA LEU A 408 -31.16 -4.63 -9.83
C LEU A 408 -31.91 -5.30 -10.98
N VAL A 409 -31.21 -5.77 -12.01
CA VAL A 409 -31.82 -6.53 -13.12
C VAL A 409 -32.18 -7.97 -12.70
N MET A 410 -31.36 -8.59 -11.85
CA MET A 410 -31.57 -9.97 -11.40
C MET A 410 -32.64 -10.09 -10.32
N ALA A 411 -32.79 -9.08 -9.46
CA ALA A 411 -33.67 -9.17 -8.30
C ALA A 411 -35.17 -9.42 -8.64
N PRO A 412 -35.78 -8.77 -9.66
CA PRO A 412 -37.16 -9.08 -10.07
C PRO A 412 -37.35 -10.54 -10.50
N GLN A 413 -36.36 -11.11 -11.19
CA GLN A 413 -36.39 -12.51 -11.62
C GLN A 413 -36.37 -13.49 -10.45
N LEU A 414 -35.61 -13.17 -9.39
CA LEU A 414 -35.53 -13.97 -8.17
C LEU A 414 -36.82 -13.89 -7.34
N LEU A 415 -37.51 -12.76 -7.36
CA LEU A 415 -38.77 -12.53 -6.65
C LEU A 415 -40.00 -13.06 -7.43
N GLY A 416 -39.81 -13.67 -8.59
CA GLY A 416 -40.88 -14.23 -9.42
C GLY A 416 -41.63 -13.19 -10.27
N GLY A 417 -41.18 -11.92 -10.26
CA GLY A 417 -41.71 -10.83 -11.08
C GLY A 417 -40.97 -10.75 -12.41
N GLY A 418 -41.26 -11.67 -13.32
CA GLY A 418 -40.77 -11.59 -14.71
C GLY A 418 -41.79 -10.90 -15.61
N VAL A 419 -41.54 -9.63 -15.96
CA VAL A 419 -41.81 -9.04 -17.29
C VAL A 419 -40.68 -8.07 -17.62
#